data_AF-A0A4R2RVS0-F1
#
_entry.id   AF-A0A4R2RVS0-F1
#
_cell.length_a   1.000
_cell.length_b   1.000
_cell.length_c   1.000
_cell.angle_alpha   90.00
_cell.angle_beta   90.00
_cell.angle_gamma   90.00
#
_symmetry.space_group_name_H-M   'P 1'
#
loop_
_entity.id
_entity.type
_entity.pdbx_description
1 polymer ?
#
loop_
_entity_poly.entity_id
_entity_poly.type
_entity_poly.pdbx_seq_one_letter_code
_entity_poly.pdbx_strand_id
1 'polypeptide(L)'
;MNQEAPSRVAVTGVAAFAWNDKGYDADRTWRAAARDIAGGDALATAALLTFFDTQHIAPTFGTQPWQEQAPRLKATLDRVRTAIADGDAAARSGAIADLNQCADEIANAPDIIRSGTVDPGFATQSRPWLDAMQQWGRALKLTAAGLDAASQGSSAALRYFRDAERLAAVAAAVQSIPGATRFDGPIKIADGVLDRFIADAPMMISVDQPQSAGPILKNRGG
;
A
#
# COMPACT_ATOMS: atom_id res chain seq x y z
N MET A 1 13.44 -7.51 15.91
CA MET A 1 13.72 -8.11 14.58
C MET A 1 15.19 -8.50 14.55
N ASN A 2 15.56 -9.54 13.81
CA ASN A 2 16.94 -10.04 13.70
C ASN A 2 17.60 -9.62 12.36
N GLN A 3 17.31 -8.40 11.93
CA GLN A 3 17.77 -7.81 10.67
C GLN A 3 18.47 -6.50 11.01
N GLU A 4 19.79 -6.48 10.96
CA GLU A 4 20.62 -5.38 11.43
C GLU A 4 20.31 -4.06 10.70
N ALA A 5 20.37 -4.04 9.36
CA ALA A 5 20.22 -2.82 8.59
C ALA A 5 18.79 -2.25 8.67
N PRO A 6 17.71 -3.05 8.57
CA PRO A 6 16.35 -2.58 8.87
C PRO A 6 16.16 -2.11 10.31
N SER A 7 16.84 -2.70 11.29
CA SER A 7 16.75 -2.28 12.70
C SER A 7 17.31 -0.89 12.94
N ARG A 8 18.26 -0.41 12.11
CA ARG A 8 18.88 0.91 12.25
C ARG A 8 17.85 2.03 12.34
N VAL A 9 16.74 1.93 11.61
CA VAL A 9 15.65 2.93 11.65
C VAL A 9 15.11 3.13 13.06
N ALA A 10 14.78 2.03 13.75
CA ALA A 10 14.27 2.07 15.12
C ALA A 10 15.37 2.46 16.12
N VAL A 11 16.60 1.97 15.92
CA VAL A 11 17.75 2.30 16.78
C VAL A 11 18.09 3.79 16.71
N THR A 12 18.02 4.42 15.52
CA THR A 12 18.20 5.87 15.36
C THR A 12 17.15 6.64 16.15
N GLY A 13 15.90 6.19 16.16
CA GLY A 13 14.83 6.74 17.00
C GLY A 13 15.18 6.71 18.49
N VAL A 14 15.58 5.55 19.01
CA VAL A 14 15.97 5.38 20.42
C VAL A 14 17.19 6.24 20.76
N ALA A 15 18.20 6.29 19.89
CA ALA A 15 19.40 7.09 20.11
C ALA A 15 19.09 8.60 20.15
N ALA A 16 18.26 9.09 19.22
CA ALA A 16 17.86 10.50 19.18
C ALA A 16 17.07 10.90 20.43
N PHE A 17 16.12 10.07 20.85
CA PHE A 17 15.34 10.30 22.08
C PHE A 17 16.23 10.27 23.33
N ALA A 18 17.12 9.28 23.45
CA ALA A 18 18.01 9.15 24.60
C ALA A 18 19.00 10.32 24.72
N TRP A 19 19.39 10.92 23.59
CA TRP A 19 20.31 12.06 23.57
C TRP A 19 19.62 13.39 23.92
N ASN A 20 18.42 13.64 23.39
CA ASN A 20 17.68 14.89 23.63
C ASN A 20 16.17 14.65 23.54
N ASP A 21 15.59 14.15 24.63
CA ASP A 21 14.16 13.86 24.75
C ASP A 21 13.30 15.12 24.53
N LYS A 22 13.71 16.27 25.06
CA LYS A 22 12.98 17.55 24.95
C LYS A 22 12.92 18.09 23.53
N GLY A 23 13.94 17.82 22.72
CA GLY A 23 14.02 18.23 21.32
C GLY A 23 13.73 17.10 20.33
N TYR A 24 13.27 15.95 20.82
CA TYR A 24 13.00 14.79 19.98
C TYR A 24 11.81 15.05 19.06
N ASP A 25 12.02 14.79 17.78
CA ASP A 25 11.01 14.85 16.72
C ASP A 25 11.08 13.53 15.94
N ALA A 26 10.01 12.73 16.04
CA ALA A 26 9.94 11.41 15.44
C ALA A 26 10.01 11.48 13.92
N ASP A 27 9.28 12.39 13.29
CA ASP A 27 9.22 12.54 11.83
C ASP A 27 10.57 12.97 11.27
N ARG A 28 11.22 13.94 11.93
CA ARG A 28 12.55 14.41 11.55
C ARG A 28 13.58 13.29 11.68
N THR A 29 13.51 12.52 12.76
CA THR A 29 14.41 11.39 13.00
C THR A 29 14.21 10.29 11.96
N TRP A 30 12.97 10.01 11.60
CA TRP A 30 12.65 8.99 10.61
C TRP A 30 13.14 9.34 9.21
N ARG A 31 12.96 10.61 8.81
CA ARG A 31 13.52 11.13 7.55
C ARG A 31 15.05 11.12 7.56
N ALA A 32 15.68 11.43 8.68
CA ALA A 32 17.13 11.37 8.81
C ALA A 32 17.65 9.92 8.65
N ALA A 33 16.99 8.94 9.27
CA ALA A 33 17.34 7.52 9.11
C ALA A 33 17.16 7.04 7.66
N ALA A 34 16.05 7.40 7.01
CA ALA A 34 15.85 7.08 5.59
C ALA A 34 16.96 7.67 4.70
N ARG A 35 17.33 8.94 4.96
CA ARG A 35 18.38 9.63 4.21
C ARG A 35 19.76 8.99 4.42
N ASP A 36 20.07 8.58 5.63
CA ASP A 36 21.33 7.89 5.96
C ASP A 36 21.44 6.56 5.21
N ILE A 37 20.40 5.73 5.28
CA ILE A 37 20.34 4.43 4.57
C ILE A 37 20.37 4.62 3.04
N ALA A 38 19.81 5.73 2.54
CA ALA A 38 19.84 6.10 1.12
C ALA A 38 21.15 6.76 0.64
N GLY A 39 22.18 6.89 1.50
CA GLY A 39 23.42 7.57 1.12
C GLY A 39 23.21 9.05 0.72
N GLY A 40 22.14 9.68 1.23
CA GLY A 40 21.79 11.07 0.93
C GLY A 40 20.96 11.28 -0.34
N ASP A 41 20.67 10.25 -1.13
CA ASP A 41 19.88 10.37 -2.36
C ASP A 41 18.40 10.64 -2.09
N ALA A 42 17.85 11.66 -2.75
CA ALA A 42 16.51 12.15 -2.47
C ALA A 42 15.42 11.16 -2.93
N LEU A 43 15.63 10.49 -4.07
CA LEU A 43 14.66 9.55 -4.63
C LEU A 43 14.60 8.26 -3.80
N ALA A 44 15.76 7.71 -3.44
CA ALA A 44 15.88 6.57 -2.55
C ALA A 44 15.35 6.88 -1.14
N THR A 45 15.58 8.10 -0.62
CA THR A 45 14.99 8.55 0.65
C THR A 45 13.47 8.53 0.59
N ALA A 46 12.87 9.05 -0.49
CA ALA A 46 11.42 9.04 -0.67
C ALA A 46 10.86 7.62 -0.77
N ALA A 47 11.52 6.73 -1.53
CA ALA A 47 11.13 5.32 -1.65
C ALA A 47 11.19 4.60 -0.30
N LEU A 48 12.25 4.82 0.50
CA LEU A 48 12.36 4.29 1.86
C LEU A 48 11.24 4.80 2.77
N LEU A 49 10.90 6.09 2.71
CA LEU A 49 9.79 6.64 3.50
C LEU A 49 8.44 6.05 3.10
N THR A 50 8.21 5.79 1.82
CA THR A 50 7.02 5.05 1.36
C THR A 50 7.02 3.62 1.89
N PHE A 51 8.15 2.92 1.83
CA PHE A 51 8.26 1.57 2.40
C PHE A 51 8.01 1.59 3.92
N PHE A 52 8.62 2.52 4.65
CA PHE A 52 8.49 2.65 6.09
C PHE A 52 7.05 2.90 6.55
N ASP A 53 6.27 3.71 5.84
CA ASP A 53 4.84 3.89 6.11
C ASP A 53 4.11 2.55 6.07
N THR A 54 4.36 1.72 5.05
CA THR A 54 3.71 0.39 4.94
C THR A 54 4.09 -0.60 6.05
N GLN A 55 5.20 -0.36 6.75
CA GLN A 55 5.68 -1.18 7.88
C GLN A 55 5.39 -0.56 9.25
N HIS A 56 4.66 0.55 9.29
CA HIS A 56 4.44 1.33 10.51
C HIS A 56 3.43 0.66 11.44
N ILE A 57 3.87 -0.32 12.23
CA ILE A 57 3.06 -0.90 13.30
C ILE A 57 3.90 -1.17 14.53
N ALA A 58 3.46 -0.61 15.66
CA ALA A 58 3.93 -0.95 16.98
C ALA A 58 2.78 -1.63 17.73
N PRO A 59 2.73 -2.98 17.77
CA PRO A 59 1.70 -3.67 18.54
C PRO A 59 1.85 -3.32 20.02
N THR A 60 0.76 -2.87 20.64
CA THR A 60 0.70 -2.73 22.11
C THR A 60 0.31 -4.05 22.74
N PHE A 61 0.47 -4.13 24.05
CA PHE A 61 -0.14 -5.17 24.88
C PHE A 61 -1.67 -4.99 25.06
N GLY A 62 -2.31 -4.03 24.37
CA GLY A 62 -3.74 -3.70 24.48
C GLY A 62 -4.51 -3.88 23.16
N THR A 63 -5.78 -3.43 23.10
CA THR A 63 -6.67 -3.63 21.95
C THR A 63 -6.49 -2.63 20.81
N GLN A 64 -5.71 -1.56 21.01
CA GLN A 64 -5.39 -0.56 19.98
C GLN A 64 -3.88 -0.39 19.85
N PRO A 65 -3.31 -0.43 18.62
CA PRO A 65 -1.89 -0.25 18.43
C PRO A 65 -1.46 1.17 18.82
N TRP A 66 -0.23 1.31 19.30
CA TRP A 66 0.32 2.61 19.73
C TRP A 66 0.68 3.50 18.53
N GLN A 67 0.91 2.87 17.38
CA GLN A 67 1.09 3.53 16.10
C GLN A 67 0.04 3.00 15.13
N GLU A 68 -0.64 3.91 14.43
CA GLU A 68 -1.57 3.56 13.37
C GLU A 68 -0.83 2.86 12.23
N GLN A 69 -1.46 1.82 11.66
CA GLN A 69 -0.90 1.14 10.50
C GLN A 69 -0.92 2.05 9.28
N ALA A 70 0.25 2.26 8.67
CA ALA A 70 0.42 2.96 7.39
C ALA A 70 -0.39 4.28 7.29
N PRO A 71 -0.15 5.24 8.21
CA PRO A 71 -1.00 6.43 8.37
C PRO A 71 -1.08 7.29 7.11
N ARG A 72 0.00 7.41 6.32
CA ARG A 72 -0.05 8.19 5.06
C ARG A 72 -0.88 7.48 4.01
N LEU A 73 -0.68 6.17 3.84
CA LEU A 73 -1.49 5.36 2.94
C LEU A 73 -2.96 5.39 3.37
N LYS A 74 -3.25 5.11 4.64
CA LYS A 74 -4.61 5.12 5.20
C LYS A 74 -5.31 6.45 4.95
N ALA A 75 -4.68 7.59 5.23
CA ALA A 75 -5.26 8.90 4.96
C ALA A 75 -5.61 9.10 3.48
N THR A 76 -4.79 8.56 2.55
CA THR A 76 -5.08 8.60 1.12
C THR A 76 -6.29 7.73 0.77
N LEU A 77 -6.33 6.49 1.28
CA LEU A 77 -7.43 5.57 1.03
C LEU A 77 -8.76 6.08 1.62
N ASP A 78 -8.74 6.69 2.81
CA ASP A 78 -9.91 7.29 3.43
C ASP A 78 -10.44 8.47 2.61
N ARG A 79 -9.56 9.35 2.09
CA ARG A 79 -9.96 10.43 1.18
C ARG A 79 -10.65 9.89 -0.09
N VAL A 80 -10.13 8.80 -0.65
CA VAL A 80 -10.76 8.15 -1.81
C VAL A 80 -12.15 7.63 -1.46
N ARG A 81 -12.30 6.94 -0.31
CA ARG A 81 -13.61 6.46 0.15
C ARG A 81 -14.60 7.62 0.30
N THR A 82 -14.21 8.71 0.95
CA THR A 82 -15.06 9.89 1.11
C THR A 82 -15.41 10.52 -0.23
N ALA A 83 -14.44 10.69 -1.14
CA ALA A 83 -14.70 11.28 -2.45
C ALA A 83 -15.64 10.42 -3.33
N ILE A 84 -15.58 9.10 -3.20
CA ILE A 84 -16.49 8.19 -3.90
C ILE A 84 -17.90 8.22 -3.29
N ALA A 85 -18.01 8.25 -1.97
CA ALA A 85 -19.30 8.25 -1.28
C ALA A 85 -20.04 9.58 -1.42
N ASP A 86 -19.35 10.69 -1.16
CA ASP A 86 -19.98 12.00 -0.93
C ASP A 86 -19.57 13.05 -1.97
N GLY A 87 -18.53 12.77 -2.78
CA GLY A 87 -17.96 13.72 -3.73
C GLY A 87 -18.68 13.78 -5.08
N ASP A 88 -18.60 14.96 -5.71
CA ASP A 88 -18.99 15.14 -7.10
C ASP A 88 -18.04 14.40 -8.07
N ALA A 89 -18.33 14.45 -9.37
CA ALA A 89 -17.53 13.76 -10.38
C ALA A 89 -16.06 14.24 -10.42
N ALA A 90 -15.81 15.52 -10.16
CA ALA A 90 -14.47 16.09 -10.18
C ALA A 90 -13.67 15.65 -8.93
N ALA A 91 -14.28 15.70 -7.75
CA ALA A 91 -13.68 15.23 -6.51
C ALA A 91 -13.34 13.74 -6.58
N ARG A 92 -14.25 12.92 -7.14
CA ARG A 92 -14.04 11.48 -7.35
C ARG A 92 -12.88 11.21 -8.30
N SER A 93 -12.85 11.89 -9.45
CA SER A 93 -11.77 11.74 -10.43
C SER A 93 -10.42 12.16 -9.86
N GLY A 94 -10.37 13.29 -9.13
CA GLY A 94 -9.15 13.75 -8.46
C GLY A 94 -8.64 12.75 -7.43
N ALA A 95 -9.52 12.21 -6.58
CA ALA A 95 -9.11 11.23 -5.57
C ALA A 95 -8.62 9.90 -6.21
N ILE A 96 -9.23 9.46 -7.31
CA ILE A 96 -8.76 8.27 -8.05
C ILE A 96 -7.40 8.53 -8.70
N ALA A 97 -7.13 9.75 -9.19
CA ALA A 97 -5.82 10.12 -9.70
C ALA A 97 -4.75 10.10 -8.59
N ASP A 98 -5.06 10.65 -7.42
CA ASP A 98 -4.18 10.59 -6.23
C ASP A 98 -3.90 9.14 -5.80
N LEU A 99 -4.93 8.28 -5.85
CA LEU A 99 -4.78 6.86 -5.57
C LEU A 99 -3.81 6.18 -6.56
N ASN A 100 -3.94 6.48 -7.85
CA ASN A 100 -3.07 5.91 -8.87
C ASN A 100 -1.62 6.35 -8.68
N GLN A 101 -1.38 7.62 -8.34
CA GLN A 101 -0.06 8.14 -8.00
C GLN A 101 0.52 7.42 -6.76
N CYS A 102 -0.27 7.26 -5.72
CA CYS A 102 0.13 6.52 -4.52
C CYS A 102 0.46 5.04 -4.83
N ALA A 103 -0.34 4.39 -5.69
CA ALA A 103 -0.08 3.02 -6.13
C ALA A 103 1.24 2.90 -6.91
N ASP A 104 1.54 3.86 -7.77
CA ASP A 104 2.81 3.92 -8.50
C ASP A 104 4.00 4.11 -7.55
N GLU A 105 3.89 4.97 -6.54
CA GLU A 105 4.93 5.14 -5.52
C GLU A 105 5.19 3.82 -4.77
N ILE A 106 4.15 3.10 -4.37
CA ILE A 106 4.28 1.82 -3.67
C ILE A 106 4.88 0.74 -4.59
N ALA A 107 4.43 0.65 -5.84
CA ALA A 107 4.90 -0.36 -6.78
C ALA A 107 6.36 -0.14 -7.21
N ASN A 108 6.81 1.12 -7.30
CA ASN A 108 8.14 1.49 -7.77
C ASN A 108 9.19 1.59 -6.67
N ALA A 109 8.79 1.88 -5.42
CA ALA A 109 9.72 2.02 -4.29
C ALA A 109 10.67 0.81 -4.13
N PRO A 110 10.23 -0.45 -4.27
CA PRO A 110 11.13 -1.61 -4.21
C PRO A 110 12.27 -1.57 -5.23
N ASP A 111 12.01 -1.16 -6.47
CA ASP A 111 13.04 -1.13 -7.51
C ASP A 111 14.02 0.04 -7.30
N ILE A 112 13.52 1.18 -6.82
CA ILE A 112 14.38 2.30 -6.40
C ILE A 112 15.28 1.88 -5.24
N ILE A 113 14.75 1.18 -4.24
CA ILE A 113 15.53 0.68 -3.09
C ILE A 113 16.59 -0.33 -3.55
N ARG A 114 16.31 -1.15 -4.57
CA ARG A 114 17.26 -2.11 -5.14
C ARG A 114 18.26 -1.51 -6.14
N SER A 115 18.13 -0.24 -6.50
CA SER A 115 18.91 0.39 -7.59
C SER A 115 20.41 0.58 -7.29
N GLY A 116 20.84 0.34 -6.05
CA GLY A 116 22.25 0.36 -5.63
C GLY A 116 22.65 1.58 -4.81
N THR A 117 21.76 2.57 -4.64
CA THR A 117 22.03 3.77 -3.82
C THR A 117 21.74 3.55 -2.33
N VAL A 118 20.82 2.64 -2.01
CA VAL A 118 20.51 2.23 -0.63
C VAL A 118 21.56 1.24 -0.13
N ASP A 119 21.85 1.26 1.18
CA ASP A 119 22.66 0.25 1.87
C ASP A 119 22.31 -1.18 1.36
N PRO A 120 23.27 -1.92 0.77
CA PRO A 120 23.02 -3.24 0.19
C PRO A 120 22.53 -4.28 1.22
N GLY A 121 22.94 -4.13 2.48
CA GLY A 121 22.47 -4.94 3.59
C GLY A 121 20.99 -4.71 3.86
N PHE A 122 20.52 -3.47 3.78
CA PHE A 122 19.09 -3.15 3.89
C PHE A 122 18.28 -3.83 2.78
N ALA A 123 18.66 -3.63 1.51
CA ALA A 123 17.94 -4.21 0.38
C ALA A 123 17.91 -5.76 0.46
N THR A 124 19.02 -6.37 0.89
CA THR A 124 19.12 -7.83 1.06
C THR A 124 18.22 -8.34 2.18
N GLN A 125 18.29 -7.73 3.36
CA GLN A 125 17.58 -8.18 4.56
C GLN A 125 16.08 -7.89 4.52
N SER A 126 15.66 -6.92 3.70
CA SER A 126 14.25 -6.57 3.44
C SER A 126 13.69 -7.24 2.18
N ARG A 127 14.44 -8.06 1.46
CA ARG A 127 14.04 -8.61 0.15
C ARG A 127 12.59 -9.11 0.07
N PRO A 128 12.12 -10.03 0.94
CA PRO A 128 10.75 -10.54 0.78
C PRO A 128 9.69 -9.49 1.13
N TRP A 129 9.99 -8.49 1.96
CA TRP A 129 9.08 -7.34 2.18
C TRP A 129 8.98 -6.46 0.94
N LEU A 130 10.11 -6.21 0.28
CA LEU A 130 10.15 -5.45 -0.97
C LEU A 130 9.43 -6.20 -2.11
N ASP A 131 9.53 -7.53 -2.14
CA ASP A 131 8.82 -8.39 -3.11
C ASP A 131 7.29 -8.32 -2.87
N ALA A 132 6.86 -8.46 -1.62
CA ALA A 132 5.45 -8.32 -1.24
C ALA A 132 4.90 -6.92 -1.54
N MET A 133 5.63 -5.87 -1.16
CA MET A 133 5.25 -4.47 -1.41
C MET A 133 5.03 -4.18 -2.89
N GLN A 134 5.90 -4.71 -3.78
CA GLN A 134 5.74 -4.52 -5.21
C GLN A 134 4.44 -5.12 -5.74
N GLN A 135 4.07 -6.33 -5.30
CA GLN A 135 2.82 -6.97 -5.71
C GLN A 135 1.59 -6.24 -5.14
N TRP A 136 1.66 -5.79 -3.89
CA TRP A 136 0.63 -4.98 -3.27
C TRP A 136 0.41 -3.64 -3.98
N GLY A 137 1.48 -2.95 -4.39
CA GLY A 137 1.38 -1.71 -5.18
C GLY A 137 0.74 -1.95 -6.55
N ARG A 138 1.09 -3.05 -7.23
CA ARG A 138 0.46 -3.45 -8.50
C ARG A 138 -1.02 -3.79 -8.33
N ALA A 139 -1.39 -4.47 -7.24
CA ALA A 139 -2.79 -4.73 -6.91
C ALA A 139 -3.55 -3.40 -6.72
N LEU A 140 -2.97 -2.46 -5.96
CA LEU A 140 -3.58 -1.14 -5.75
C LEU A 140 -3.75 -0.34 -7.05
N LYS A 141 -2.79 -0.45 -7.99
CA LYS A 141 -2.87 0.19 -9.31
C LYS A 141 -4.05 -0.35 -10.12
N LEU A 142 -4.25 -1.67 -10.11
CA LEU A 142 -5.42 -2.29 -10.74
C LEU A 142 -6.71 -1.89 -10.04
N THR A 143 -6.72 -1.76 -8.71
CA THR A 143 -7.86 -1.23 -7.96
C THR A 143 -8.19 0.20 -8.39
N ALA A 144 -7.20 1.08 -8.53
CA ALA A 144 -7.41 2.44 -9.02
C ALA A 144 -8.00 2.47 -10.44
N ALA A 145 -7.48 1.63 -11.35
CA ALA A 145 -8.02 1.48 -12.69
C ALA A 145 -9.46 0.91 -12.69
N GLY A 146 -9.77 0.02 -11.76
CA GLY A 146 -11.12 -0.51 -11.55
C GLY A 146 -12.10 0.56 -11.08
N LEU A 147 -11.69 1.40 -10.12
CA LEU A 147 -12.48 2.52 -9.62
C LEU A 147 -12.70 3.59 -10.71
N ASP A 148 -11.67 3.91 -11.49
CA ASP A 148 -11.78 4.81 -12.64
C ASP A 148 -12.79 4.28 -13.67
N ALA A 149 -12.63 3.02 -14.10
CA ALA A 149 -13.54 2.37 -15.03
C ALA A 149 -14.98 2.32 -14.50
N ALA A 150 -15.17 2.02 -13.21
CA ALA A 150 -16.49 1.98 -12.58
C ALA A 150 -17.14 3.37 -12.55
N SER A 151 -16.37 4.43 -12.26
CA SER A 151 -16.85 5.81 -12.28
C SER A 151 -17.35 6.28 -13.65
N GLN A 152 -16.87 5.62 -14.72
CA GLN A 152 -17.27 5.85 -16.10
C GLN A 152 -18.34 4.86 -16.60
N GLY A 153 -18.85 3.98 -15.74
CA GLY A 153 -19.84 2.95 -16.10
C GLY A 153 -19.28 1.83 -16.99
N SER A 154 -17.96 1.63 -17.02
CA SER A 154 -17.31 0.63 -17.86
C SER A 154 -17.32 -0.75 -17.21
N SER A 155 -17.83 -1.76 -17.94
CA SER A 155 -17.81 -3.17 -17.51
C SER A 155 -16.39 -3.75 -17.37
N ALA A 156 -15.37 -3.05 -17.87
CA ALA A 156 -13.97 -3.41 -17.67
C ALA A 156 -13.55 -3.35 -16.18
N ALA A 157 -14.26 -2.58 -15.34
CA ALA A 157 -13.99 -2.46 -13.92
C ALA A 157 -13.90 -3.81 -13.21
N LEU A 158 -14.82 -4.73 -13.50
CA LEU A 158 -14.87 -6.07 -12.88
C LEU A 158 -13.61 -6.88 -13.17
N ARG A 159 -13.04 -6.75 -14.38
CA ARG A 159 -11.79 -7.41 -14.74
C ARG A 159 -10.63 -6.85 -13.92
N TYR A 160 -10.54 -5.53 -13.80
CA TYR A 160 -9.48 -4.89 -13.01
C TYR A 160 -9.53 -5.30 -11.54
N PHE A 161 -10.71 -5.32 -10.93
CA PHE A 161 -10.87 -5.75 -9.54
C PHE A 161 -10.48 -7.21 -9.31
N ARG A 162 -10.91 -8.13 -10.19
CA ARG A 162 -10.50 -9.54 -10.11
C ARG A 162 -8.99 -9.71 -10.27
N ASP A 163 -8.38 -8.92 -11.15
CA ASP A 163 -6.93 -8.99 -11.37
C ASP A 163 -6.16 -8.40 -10.17
N ALA A 164 -6.69 -7.35 -9.53
CA ALA A 164 -6.18 -6.80 -8.28
C ALA A 164 -6.23 -7.82 -7.14
N GLU A 165 -7.36 -8.51 -6.96
CA GLU A 165 -7.53 -9.56 -5.95
C GLU A 165 -6.53 -10.71 -6.13
N ARG A 166 -6.28 -11.13 -7.37
CA ARG A 166 -5.27 -12.16 -7.66
C ARG A 166 -3.86 -11.72 -7.26
N LEU A 167 -3.48 -10.47 -7.55
CA LEU A 167 -2.18 -9.93 -7.13
C LEU A 167 -2.08 -9.76 -5.61
N ALA A 168 -3.15 -9.32 -4.95
CA ALA A 168 -3.23 -9.24 -3.49
C ALA A 168 -3.02 -10.62 -2.85
N ALA A 169 -3.62 -11.68 -3.40
CA ALA A 169 -3.42 -13.04 -2.91
C ALA A 169 -1.96 -13.52 -3.07
N VAL A 170 -1.30 -13.20 -4.20
CA VAL A 170 0.12 -13.49 -4.39
C VAL A 170 0.98 -12.74 -3.37
N ALA A 171 0.69 -11.45 -3.16
CA ALA A 171 1.41 -10.62 -2.21
C ALA A 171 1.24 -11.13 -0.76
N ALA A 172 0.03 -11.51 -0.38
CA ALA A 172 -0.31 -12.04 0.94
C ALA A 172 0.30 -13.42 1.22
N ALA A 173 0.74 -14.16 0.19
CA ALA A 173 1.37 -15.46 0.33
C ALA A 173 2.90 -15.38 0.54
N VAL A 174 3.52 -14.21 0.34
CA VAL A 174 4.98 -14.04 0.48
C VAL A 174 5.39 -14.27 1.92
N GLN A 175 6.27 -15.26 2.12
CA GLN A 175 6.74 -15.64 3.45
C GLN A 175 7.89 -14.73 3.93
N SER A 176 7.89 -14.47 5.24
CA SER A 176 9.03 -13.86 5.92
C SER A 176 10.25 -14.80 5.93
N ILE A 177 11.39 -14.25 6.33
CA ILE A 177 12.61 -15.04 6.55
C ILE A 177 12.47 -15.76 7.90
N PRO A 178 12.63 -17.10 7.97
CA PRO A 178 12.54 -17.84 9.23
C PRO A 178 13.42 -17.23 10.33
N GLY A 179 12.82 -16.93 11.48
CA GLY A 179 13.53 -16.34 12.63
C GLY A 179 13.96 -14.87 12.49
N ALA A 180 13.61 -14.18 11.41
CA ALA A 180 13.91 -12.74 11.26
C ALA A 180 12.92 -11.84 12.05
N THR A 181 11.66 -12.28 12.15
CA THR A 181 10.60 -11.63 12.93
C THR A 181 10.18 -12.48 14.12
N ARG A 182 9.47 -11.88 15.09
CA ARG A 182 8.96 -12.59 16.28
C ARG A 182 8.01 -13.73 15.91
N PHE A 183 7.23 -13.53 14.85
CA PHE A 183 6.29 -14.50 14.32
C PHE A 183 6.76 -14.90 12.93
N ASP A 184 6.82 -16.20 12.66
CA ASP A 184 6.99 -16.74 11.32
C ASP A 184 5.67 -16.61 10.52
N GLY A 185 5.77 -16.80 9.21
CA GLY A 185 4.61 -16.81 8.31
C GLY A 185 4.61 -15.67 7.30
N PRO A 186 3.44 -15.38 6.70
CA PRO A 186 3.33 -14.38 5.66
C PRO A 186 3.65 -12.97 6.13
N ILE A 187 4.25 -12.19 5.25
CA ILE A 187 4.58 -10.79 5.49
C ILE A 187 3.31 -9.93 5.54
N LYS A 188 3.31 -8.99 6.48
CA LYS A 188 2.24 -8.02 6.68
C LYS A 188 2.67 -6.66 6.14
N ILE A 189 2.13 -6.25 4.99
CA ILE A 189 2.33 -4.93 4.38
C ILE A 189 1.04 -4.15 4.54
N ALA A 190 1.06 -3.04 5.29
CA ALA A 190 -0.13 -2.20 5.52
C ALA A 190 -1.38 -3.01 5.93
N ASP A 191 -1.20 -3.98 6.83
CA ASP A 191 -2.20 -4.99 7.19
C ASP A 191 -3.44 -4.37 7.86
N GLY A 192 -4.62 -4.74 7.39
CA GLY A 192 -5.89 -4.15 7.79
C GLY A 192 -6.21 -2.79 7.15
N VAL A 193 -5.31 -2.25 6.31
CA VAL A 193 -5.48 -0.98 5.57
C VAL A 193 -5.58 -1.27 4.08
N LEU A 194 -4.52 -1.82 3.49
CA LEU A 194 -4.41 -2.00 2.05
C LEU A 194 -5.26 -3.18 1.54
N ASP A 195 -5.17 -4.32 2.22
CA ASP A 195 -5.95 -5.53 1.93
C ASP A 195 -7.46 -5.25 2.00
N ARG A 196 -7.91 -4.55 3.04
CA ARG A 196 -9.32 -4.19 3.19
C ARG A 196 -9.79 -3.23 2.11
N PHE A 197 -8.98 -2.23 1.76
CA PHE A 197 -9.33 -1.31 0.68
C PHE A 197 -9.48 -2.02 -0.66
N ILE A 198 -8.54 -2.92 -1.01
CA ILE A 198 -8.61 -3.70 -2.25
C ILE A 198 -9.86 -4.60 -2.26
N ALA A 199 -10.17 -5.25 -1.14
CA ALA A 199 -11.35 -6.11 -1.01
C ALA A 199 -12.67 -5.33 -1.10
N ASP A 200 -12.71 -4.12 -0.56
CA ASP A 200 -13.92 -3.29 -0.52
C ASP A 200 -14.20 -2.55 -1.84
N ALA A 201 -13.15 -2.23 -2.61
CA ALA A 201 -13.22 -1.39 -3.80
C ALA A 201 -14.33 -1.77 -4.82
N PRO A 202 -14.60 -3.06 -5.11
CA PRO A 202 -15.67 -3.46 -6.03
C PRO A 202 -17.07 -3.04 -5.57
N MET A 203 -17.27 -2.81 -4.27
CA MET A 203 -18.55 -2.42 -3.67
C MET A 203 -18.72 -0.91 -3.56
N MET A 204 -17.68 -0.12 -3.84
CA MET A 204 -17.71 1.33 -3.66
C MET A 204 -18.46 2.07 -4.77
N ILE A 205 -18.50 1.50 -5.98
CA ILE A 205 -19.22 2.06 -7.12
C ILE A 205 -19.98 0.92 -7.81
N SER A 206 -21.32 0.99 -7.81
CA SER A 206 -22.15 0.03 -8.53
C SER A 206 -21.88 0.12 -10.04
N VAL A 207 -21.46 -1.00 -10.63
CA VAL A 207 -21.35 -1.15 -12.09
C VAL A 207 -22.57 -1.93 -12.54
N ASP A 208 -23.43 -1.31 -13.36
CA ASP A 208 -24.57 -2.01 -13.95
C ASP A 208 -24.08 -3.23 -14.74
N GLN A 209 -24.63 -4.40 -14.43
CA GLN A 209 -24.45 -5.58 -15.26
C GLN A 209 -25.14 -5.31 -16.61
N PRO A 210 -24.50 -5.59 -17.76
CA PRO A 210 -25.17 -5.45 -19.03
C PRO A 210 -26.44 -6.30 -19.02
N GLN A 211 -27.59 -5.65 -19.21
CA GLN A 211 -28.89 -6.30 -19.24
C GLN A 211 -28.85 -7.41 -20.30
N SER A 212 -28.95 -8.66 -19.86
CA SER A 212 -29.18 -9.79 -20.77
C SER A 212 -30.44 -9.48 -21.59
N ALA A 213 -30.26 -9.29 -22.91
CA ALA A 213 -31.37 -9.07 -23.83
C ALA A 213 -32.43 -10.17 -23.61
N GLY A 214 -33.61 -9.76 -23.15
CA GLY A 214 -34.74 -10.65 -22.93
C GLY A 214 -35.12 -11.39 -24.22
N PRO A 215 -35.74 -12.58 -24.11
CA PRO A 215 -35.99 -13.42 -25.27
C PRO A 215 -36.90 -12.69 -26.25
N ILE A 216 -36.42 -12.56 -27.50
CA ILE A 216 -37.23 -12.09 -28.63
C ILE A 216 -38.38 -13.09 -28.80
N LEU A 217 -39.58 -12.69 -28.42
CA LEU A 217 -40.82 -13.38 -28.74
C LEU A 217 -40.95 -13.43 -30.28
N LYS A 218 -40.58 -14.57 -30.87
CA LYS A 218 -40.90 -14.87 -32.27
C LYS A 218 -42.41 -15.01 -32.40
N ASN A 219 -43.03 -13.96 -32.90
CA ASN A 219 -44.40 -13.98 -33.37
C ASN A 219 -44.50 -14.93 -34.57
N ARG A 220 -45.07 -16.13 -34.40
CA ARG A 220 -45.50 -16.98 -35.52
C ARG A 220 -46.97 -16.71 -35.76
N GLY A 221 -47.24 -15.76 -36.66
CA GLY A 221 -48.47 -15.74 -37.45
C GLY A 221 -48.15 -16.30 -38.84
N GLY A 222 -49.01 -17.20 -39.33
CA GLY A 222 -48.93 -17.82 -40.66
C GLY A 222 -48.91 -19.33 -40.60
#